data_AF-X1QRY4-F1
#
_entry.id   AF-X1QRY4-F1
#
_cell.length_a   1.000
_cell.length_b   1.000
_cell.length_c   1.000
_cell.angle_alpha   90.00
_cell.angle_beta   90.00
_cell.angle_gamma   90.00
#
_symmetry.space_group_name_H-M   'P 1'
#
loop_
_entity.id
_entity.type
_entity.pdbx_description
1 polymer ?
#
loop_
_entity_poly.entity_id
_entity_poly.type
_entity_poly.pdbx_seq_one_letter_code
_entity_poly.pdbx_strand_id
1 'polypeptide(L)'
;TKRMIDLCKAQGLPEPEFKEEFGGISVYFRKDIYTEEYLRKLGLNERQIKAVMYVKEKKSINLSSFKTIVFEVSEKTLYRDLQELVSKGILKELGEKKGRKYELL
;
A
#
# COMPACT_ATOMS: atom_id res chain seq x y z
N THR A 1 10.34 5.63 -25.58
CA THR A 1 10.32 4.63 -24.49
C THR A 1 10.63 5.21 -23.12
N LYS A 2 11.74 5.96 -22.88
CA LYS A 2 12.06 6.55 -21.55
C LYS A 2 10.92 7.35 -20.90
N ARG A 3 10.23 8.20 -21.68
CA ARG A 3 9.13 9.07 -21.19
C ARG A 3 8.02 8.31 -20.47
N MET A 4 7.72 7.07 -20.86
CA MET A 4 6.66 6.26 -20.23
C MET A 4 7.12 5.68 -18.89
N ILE A 5 8.38 5.25 -18.81
CA ILE A 5 9.01 4.75 -17.58
C ILE A 5 9.16 5.90 -16.57
N ASP A 6 9.56 7.08 -17.03
CA ASP A 6 9.67 8.28 -16.21
C ASP A 6 8.31 8.73 -15.66
N LEU A 7 7.23 8.61 -16.44
CA LEU A 7 5.87 8.90 -15.99
C LEU A 7 5.38 7.87 -14.95
N CYS A 8 5.64 6.58 -15.17
CA CYS A 8 5.33 5.55 -14.18
C CYS A 8 6.11 5.79 -12.89
N LYS A 9 7.40 6.11 -12.96
CA LYS A 9 8.23 6.46 -11.79
C LYS A 9 7.74 7.72 -11.08
N ALA A 10 7.40 8.78 -11.82
CA ALA A 10 6.88 10.02 -11.25
C ALA A 10 5.54 9.83 -10.53
N GLN A 11 4.75 8.84 -10.95
CA GLN A 11 3.48 8.48 -10.31
C GLN A 11 3.59 7.32 -9.31
N GLY A 12 4.79 6.81 -9.02
CA GLY A 12 4.99 5.68 -8.10
C GLY A 12 4.38 4.36 -8.60
N LEU A 13 4.11 4.25 -9.90
CA LEU A 13 3.60 3.05 -10.53
C LEU A 13 4.76 2.07 -10.80
N PRO A 14 4.53 0.75 -10.68
CA PRO A 14 5.51 -0.24 -11.09
C PRO A 14 5.89 -0.03 -12.55
N GLU A 15 7.16 -0.29 -12.87
CA GLU A 15 7.64 -0.16 -14.25
C GLU A 15 6.81 -1.08 -15.16
N PRO A 16 6.35 -0.57 -16.32
CA PRO A 16 5.59 -1.37 -17.27
C PRO A 16 6.49 -2.46 -17.86
N GLU A 17 5.96 -3.68 -17.97
CA GLU A 17 6.67 -4.81 -18.55
C GLU A 17 6.43 -4.81 -20.07
N PHE A 18 7.51 -4.82 -20.86
CA PHE A 18 7.45 -4.84 -22.31
C PHE A 18 7.71 -6.27 -22.81
N LYS A 19 6.81 -6.79 -23.65
CA LYS A 19 6.97 -8.10 -24.31
C LYS A 19 6.68 -7.97 -25.80
N GLU A 20 7.43 -8.66 -26.64
CA GLU A 20 7.11 -8.80 -28.06
C GLU A 20 6.22 -10.03 -28.24
N GLU A 21 4.99 -9.81 -28.73
CA GLU A 21 4.01 -10.87 -28.98
C GLU A 21 3.28 -10.58 -30.30
N PHE A 22 3.03 -11.62 -31.10
CA PHE A 22 2.33 -11.53 -32.40
C PHE A 22 2.88 -10.46 -33.37
N GLY A 23 4.19 -10.23 -33.37
CA GLY A 23 4.84 -9.25 -34.26
C GLY A 23 4.62 -7.78 -33.85
N GLY A 24 4.13 -7.54 -32.62
CA GLY A 24 4.00 -6.21 -32.02
C GLY A 24 4.60 -6.13 -30.62
N ILE A 25 4.70 -4.91 -30.07
CA ILE A 25 5.16 -4.65 -28.71
C ILE A 25 3.94 -4.51 -27.79
N SER A 26 3.78 -5.44 -26.86
CA SER A 26 2.80 -5.40 -25.77
C SER A 26 3.38 -4.69 -24.55
N VAL A 27 2.59 -3.80 -23.94
CA VAL A 27 2.96 -3.07 -22.72
C VAL A 27 1.99 -3.46 -21.59
N TYR A 28 2.51 -4.11 -20.56
CA TYR A 28 1.73 -4.56 -19.41
C TYR A 28 1.87 -3.59 -18.24
N PHE A 29 0.76 -2.94 -17.87
CA PHE A 29 0.66 -2.13 -16.67
C PHE A 29 0.19 -2.99 -15.50
N ARG A 30 1.05 -3.24 -14.51
CA ARG A 30 0.60 -3.89 -13.27
C ARG A 30 -0.26 -2.90 -12.48
N LYS A 31 -1.52 -3.27 -12.24
CA LYS A 31 -2.48 -2.48 -11.44
C LYS A 31 -2.12 -2.44 -9.95
N ASP A 32 -1.21 -3.29 -9.52
CA ASP A 32 -0.87 -3.50 -8.12
C ASP A 32 0.41 -2.74 -7.74
N ILE A 33 0.22 -1.57 -7.14
CA ILE A 33 1.30 -0.67 -6.69
C ILE A 33 1.82 -1.05 -5.29
N TYR A 34 1.09 -1.87 -4.54
CA TYR A 34 1.42 -2.20 -3.15
C TYR A 34 2.07 -3.58 -3.07
N THR A 35 3.26 -3.70 -3.65
CA THR A 35 4.15 -4.86 -3.43
C THR A 35 4.98 -4.63 -2.17
N GLU A 36 5.36 -5.70 -1.47
CA GLU A 36 6.19 -5.58 -0.26
C GLU A 36 7.51 -4.82 -0.53
N GLU A 37 8.15 -5.07 -1.67
CA GLU A 37 9.37 -4.37 -2.07
C GLU A 37 9.14 -2.86 -2.22
N TYR A 38 8.03 -2.45 -2.83
CA TYR A 38 7.70 -1.04 -2.99
C TYR A 38 7.42 -0.39 -1.63
N LEU A 39 6.67 -1.06 -0.76
CA LEU A 39 6.39 -0.57 0.60
C LEU A 39 7.66 -0.45 1.44
N ARG A 40 8.61 -1.41 1.31
CA ARG A 40 9.93 -1.30 1.95
C ARG A 40 10.72 -0.10 1.42
N LYS A 41 10.68 0.16 0.11
CA LYS A 41 11.32 1.35 -0.50
C LYS A 41 10.71 2.68 -0.03
N LEU A 42 9.43 2.70 0.34
CA LEU A 42 8.76 3.85 0.95
C LEU A 42 9.13 4.04 2.45
N GLY A 43 10.02 3.19 2.98
CA GLY A 43 10.47 3.25 4.37
C GLY A 43 9.45 2.74 5.38
N LEU A 44 8.48 1.91 4.95
CA LEU A 44 7.54 1.29 5.88
C LEU A 44 8.24 0.18 6.67
N ASN A 45 7.92 0.10 7.95
CA ASN A 45 8.34 -1.03 8.79
C ASN A 45 7.45 -2.27 8.55
N GLU A 46 7.85 -3.42 9.08
CA GLU A 46 7.13 -4.68 8.84
C GLU A 46 5.67 -4.68 9.32
N ARG A 47 5.36 -3.99 10.43
CA ARG A 47 3.97 -3.88 10.92
C ARG A 47 3.11 -3.05 9.98
N GLN A 48 3.67 -1.96 9.47
CA GLN A 48 3.01 -1.07 8.51
C GLN A 48 2.79 -1.79 7.16
N ILE A 49 3.76 -2.56 6.70
CA ILE A 49 3.61 -3.40 5.50
C ILE A 49 2.48 -4.42 5.71
N LYS A 50 2.44 -5.12 6.85
CA LYS A 50 1.35 -6.03 7.20
C LYS A 50 -0.02 -5.33 7.18
N ALA A 51 -0.11 -4.11 7.69
CA ALA A 51 -1.35 -3.34 7.66
C ALA A 51 -1.80 -3.05 6.22
N VAL A 52 -0.90 -2.58 5.36
CA VAL A 52 -1.20 -2.29 3.95
C VAL A 52 -1.63 -3.55 3.20
N MET A 53 -0.93 -4.66 3.39
CA MET A 53 -1.27 -5.95 2.79
C MET A 53 -2.64 -6.45 3.27
N TYR A 54 -2.95 -6.30 4.56
CA TYR A 54 -4.26 -6.64 5.09
C TYR A 54 -5.38 -5.81 4.46
N VAL A 55 -5.20 -4.49 4.34
CA VAL A 55 -6.21 -3.61 3.72
C VAL A 55 -6.40 -3.94 2.26
N LYS A 56 -5.32 -4.29 1.55
CA LYS A 56 -5.38 -4.74 0.15
C LYS A 56 -6.27 -5.97 -0.02
N GLU A 57 -6.20 -6.94 0.89
CA GLU A 57 -7.03 -8.15 0.83
C GLU A 57 -8.46 -7.95 1.38
N LYS A 58 -8.60 -7.20 2.47
CA LYS A 58 -9.85 -7.06 3.24
C LYS A 58 -10.60 -5.74 3.01
N LYS A 59 -10.11 -4.90 2.10
CA LYS A 59 -10.56 -3.53 1.75
C LYS A 59 -10.38 -2.48 2.84
N SER A 60 -10.45 -2.85 4.11
CA SER A 60 -10.28 -1.92 5.23
C SER A 60 -9.61 -2.59 6.43
N ILE A 61 -9.00 -1.78 7.28
CA ILE A 61 -8.46 -2.19 8.59
C ILE A 61 -8.98 -1.23 9.65
N ASN A 62 -9.09 -1.71 10.88
CA ASN A 62 -9.34 -0.89 12.07
C ASN A 62 -8.34 -1.30 13.16
N LEU A 63 -8.33 -0.56 14.26
CA LEU A 63 -7.34 -0.81 15.32
C LEU A 63 -7.44 -2.23 15.90
N SER A 64 -8.66 -2.77 16.07
CA SER A 64 -8.88 -4.10 16.62
C SER A 64 -8.43 -5.21 15.67
N SER A 65 -8.76 -5.13 14.38
CA SER A 65 -8.25 -6.06 13.36
C SER A 65 -6.74 -5.97 13.20
N PHE A 66 -6.17 -4.76 13.29
CA PHE A 66 -4.72 -4.59 13.28
C PHE A 66 -4.06 -5.27 14.48
N LYS A 67 -4.68 -5.17 15.66
CA LYS A 67 -4.21 -5.85 16.87
C LYS A 67 -4.30 -7.37 16.77
N THR A 68 -5.25 -7.92 16.02
CA THR A 68 -5.34 -9.36 15.75
C THR A 68 -4.17 -9.85 14.89
N ILE A 69 -3.73 -9.08 13.89
CA ILE A 69 -2.61 -9.48 13.01
C ILE A 69 -1.23 -9.14 13.59
N VAL A 70 -1.14 -8.13 14.46
CA VAL A 70 0.08 -7.75 15.17
C VAL A 70 -0.21 -7.70 16.67
N PHE A 71 -0.16 -8.88 17.31
CA PHE A 71 -0.51 -9.05 18.72
C PHE A 71 0.61 -8.60 19.68
N GLU A 72 1.84 -8.48 19.20
CA GLU A 72 3.05 -8.27 20.02
C GLU A 72 3.24 -6.83 20.54
N VAL A 73 2.58 -5.83 19.93
CA VAL A 73 2.72 -4.41 20.32
C VAL A 73 1.44 -3.83 20.89
N SER A 74 1.55 -2.77 21.70
CA SER A 74 0.39 -2.10 22.28
C SER A 74 -0.54 -1.49 21.21
N GLU A 75 -1.84 -1.38 21.51
CA GLU A 75 -2.79 -0.67 20.63
C GLU A 75 -2.36 0.77 20.35
N LYS A 76 -1.72 1.44 21.31
CA LYS A 76 -1.17 2.79 21.13
C LYS A 76 -0.09 2.84 20.06
N THR A 77 0.74 1.81 19.95
CA THR A 77 1.76 1.67 18.91
C THR A 77 1.11 1.45 17.54
N LEU A 78 0.14 0.54 17.46
CA LEU A 78 -0.59 0.27 16.21
C LEU A 78 -1.38 1.49 15.71
N TYR A 79 -1.96 2.24 16.63
CA TYR A 79 -2.62 3.49 16.30
C TYR A 79 -1.63 4.49 15.68
N ARG A 80 -0.42 4.64 16.26
CA ARG A 80 0.63 5.49 15.68
C ARG A 80 1.07 5.00 14.30
N ASP A 81 1.24 3.70 14.12
CA ASP A 81 1.56 3.11 12.81
C ASP A 81 0.47 3.44 11.76
N LEU A 82 -0.81 3.34 12.11
CA LEU A 82 -1.92 3.73 11.23
C LEU A 82 -1.92 5.23 10.90
N GLN A 83 -1.66 6.09 11.89
CA GLN A 83 -1.57 7.54 11.67
C GLN A 83 -0.38 7.92 10.78
N GLU A 84 0.74 7.21 10.89
CA GLU A 84 1.89 7.41 10.01
C GLU A 84 1.56 7.02 8.57
N LEU A 85 0.86 5.89 8.38
CA LEU A 85 0.37 5.46 7.05
C LEU A 85 -0.61 6.46 6.42
N VAL A 86 -1.47 7.08 7.24
CA VAL A 86 -2.35 8.16 6.79
C VAL A 86 -1.54 9.40 6.41
N SER A 87 -0.55 9.77 7.24
CA SER A 87 0.32 10.93 6.98
C SER A 87 1.18 10.76 5.73
N LYS A 88 1.56 9.52 5.41
CA LYS A 88 2.26 9.14 4.16
C LYS A 88 1.33 9.06 2.94
N GLY A 89 0.02 9.28 3.11
CA GLY A 89 -0.95 9.23 2.01
C GLY A 89 -1.22 7.83 1.47
N ILE A 90 -0.90 6.79 2.24
CA ILE A 90 -1.12 5.38 1.84
C ILE A 90 -2.50 4.91 2.28
N LEU A 91 -2.95 5.36 3.45
CA LEU A 91 -4.28 5.08 3.98
C LEU A 91 -5.10 6.36 4.10
N LYS A 92 -6.42 6.23 3.99
CA LYS A 92 -7.40 7.27 4.33
C LYS A 92 -8.26 6.82 5.50
N GLU A 93 -8.63 7.76 6.36
CA GLU A 93 -9.53 7.51 7.48
C GLU A 93 -10.99 7.54 7.03
N LEU A 94 -11.79 6.60 7.52
CA LEU A 94 -13.23 6.55 7.31
C LEU A 94 -13.97 6.43 8.65
N GLY A 95 -14.89 7.38 8.88
CA GLY A 95 -15.82 7.38 10.00
C GLY A 95 -15.33 8.12 11.26
N GLU A 96 -16.18 8.08 12.29
CA GLU A 96 -15.98 8.79 13.56
C GLU A 96 -14.95 8.11 14.48
N LYS A 97 -14.52 8.82 15.53
CA LYS A 97 -13.40 8.43 16.43
C LYS A 97 -13.51 7.00 16.99
N LYS A 98 -14.71 6.48 17.24
CA LYS A 98 -14.91 5.13 17.81
C LYS A 98 -15.23 4.15 16.67
N GLY A 99 -14.33 3.19 16.43
CA GLY A 99 -14.50 2.20 15.35
C GLY A 99 -14.00 2.67 13.98
N ARG A 100 -13.19 3.75 13.95
CA ARG A 100 -12.56 4.28 12.74
C ARG A 100 -11.92 3.17 11.89
N LYS A 101 -12.23 3.19 10.61
CA LYS A 101 -11.66 2.30 9.60
C LYS A 101 -10.65 3.07 8.76
N TYR A 102 -9.74 2.34 8.16
CA TYR A 102 -8.71 2.85 7.28
C TYR A 102 -8.72 2.03 6.00
N GLU A 103 -8.71 2.70 4.86
CA GLU A 103 -8.70 2.09 3.52
C GLU A 103 -7.50 2.60 2.72
N LEU A 104 -7.11 1.88 1.67
CA LEU A 104 -6.10 2.39 0.74
C LEU A 104 -6.62 3.65 0.05
N LEU A 105 -5.73 4.62 -0.08
CA LEU A 105 -6.01 5.87 -0.76
C LEU A 105 -6.12 5.67 -2.27
#